data_AF-A0A3L7PYW5-F1
#
_entry.id   AF-A0A3L7PYW5-F1
#
_cell.length_a   1.000
_cell.length_b   1.000
_cell.length_c   1.000
_cell.angle_alpha   90.00
_cell.angle_beta   90.00
_cell.angle_gamma   90.00
#
_symmetry.space_group_name_H-M   'P 1'
#
loop_
_entity.id
_entity.type
_entity.pdbx_description
1 polymer ?
#
loop_
_entity_poly.entity_id
_entity_poly.type
_entity_poly.pdbx_seq_one_letter_code
_entity_poly.pdbx_strand_id
1 'polypeptide(L)' 'MDLSTMLPLGVAGLCAGFIDAIAGGGGLISLPALLWAGLPPHLALGTNKLQSAAGTTMAVHRYHVARLID' A
#
# COMPACT_ATOMS: atom_id res chain seq x y z
N MET A 1 -24.50 -16.89 7.42
CA MET A 1 -23.88 -15.83 6.60
C MET A 1 -24.10 -16.24 5.16
N ASP A 2 -24.98 -15.55 4.44
CA ASP A 2 -25.35 -15.94 3.08
C ASP A 2 -24.21 -15.63 2.10
N LEU A 3 -24.08 -16.47 1.07
CA LEU A 3 -23.07 -16.30 0.01
C LEU A 3 -23.23 -14.95 -0.71
N SER A 4 -24.45 -14.43 -0.75
CA SER A 4 -24.80 -13.11 -1.30
C SER A 4 -24.16 -11.94 -0.55
N THR A 5 -23.81 -12.10 0.74
CA THR A 5 -23.14 -11.07 1.55
C THR A 5 -21.61 -11.22 1.56
N MET A 6 -21.09 -12.42 1.32
CA MET A 6 -19.64 -12.67 1.29
C MET A 6 -18.98 -12.14 0.01
N LEU A 7 -19.63 -12.30 -1.14
CA LEU A 7 -19.12 -11.85 -2.43
C LEU A 7 -18.89 -10.33 -2.52
N PRO A 8 -19.85 -9.45 -2.15
CA PRO A 8 -19.63 -8.01 -2.21
C PRO A 8 -18.58 -7.52 -1.20
N LEU A 9 -18.47 -8.16 -0.02
CA LEU A 9 -17.41 -7.84 0.95
C LEU A 9 -16.02 -8.16 0.42
N GLY A 10 -15.85 -9.31 -0.25
CA GLY A 10 -14.59 -9.71 -0.84
C GLY A 10 -14.13 -8.75 -1.94
N VAL A 11 -15.05 -8.33 -2.81
CA VAL A 11 -14.78 -7.34 -3.86
C VAL A 11 -14.45 -5.98 -3.25
N ALA A 12 -15.21 -5.53 -2.24
CA ALA A 12 -14.97 -4.26 -1.57
C ALA A 12 -13.59 -4.22 -0.87
N GLY A 13 -13.20 -5.31 -0.17
CA GLY A 13 -11.89 -5.42 0.48
C GLY A 13 -10.74 -5.43 -0.52
N LEU A 14 -10.91 -6.11 -1.66
CA LEU A 14 -9.90 -6.16 -2.73
C LEU A 14 -9.75 -4.79 -3.41
N CYS A 15 -10.85 -4.08 -3.67
CA CYS A 15 -10.83 -2.70 -4.17
C CYS A 15 -10.20 -1.73 -3.17
N ALA A 16 -10.54 -1.82 -1.88
CA ALA A 16 -9.96 -0.98 -0.84
C ALA A 16 -8.44 -1.19 -0.71
N GLY A 17 -7.97 -2.44 -0.67
CA GLY A 17 -6.55 -2.77 -0.64
C GLY A 17 -5.80 -2.37 -1.92
N PHE A 18 -6.49 -2.40 -3.07
CA PHE A 18 -5.94 -1.92 -4.34
C PHE A 18 -5.78 -0.39 -4.39
N ILE A 19 -6.76 0.35 -3.84
CA ILE A 19 -6.71 1.82 -3.74
C ILE A 19 -5.61 2.25 -2.75
N ASP A 20 -5.49 1.55 -1.62
CA ASP A 20 -4.42 1.77 -0.64
C ASP A 20 -3.02 1.52 -1.24
N ALA A 21 -2.90 0.49 -2.09
CA ALA A 21 -1.67 0.19 -2.83
C ALA A 21 -1.35 1.21 -3.95
N ILE A 22 -2.35 1.84 -4.56
CA ILE A 22 -2.18 2.81 -5.66
C ILE A 22 -1.81 4.21 -5.15
N ALA A 23 -2.33 4.62 -3.99
CA ALA A 23 -2.29 6.02 -3.57
C ALA A 23 -0.87 6.62 -3.41
N GLY A 24 0.20 5.81 -3.37
CA GLY A 24 1.59 6.29 -3.50
C GLY A 24 2.08 7.24 -2.39
N GLY A 25 1.21 7.64 -1.46
CA GLY A 25 1.43 8.57 -0.35
C GLY A 25 1.49 7.88 1.01
N GLY A 26 1.57 6.54 1.05
CA GLY A 26 1.72 5.77 2.28
C GLY A 26 2.89 6.27 3.13
N GLY A 27 3.90 6.90 2.53
CA GLY A 27 4.93 7.65 3.23
C GLY A 27 4.40 8.65 4.28
N LEU A 28 3.53 9.54 3.82
CA LEU A 28 2.98 10.67 4.57
C LEU A 28 1.83 10.28 5.50
N ILE A 29 1.15 9.16 5.25
CA ILE A 29 0.07 8.63 6.11
C ILE A 29 0.62 7.61 7.12
N SER A 30 1.49 6.69 6.68
CA SER A 30 2.09 5.67 7.55
C SER A 30 3.04 6.27 8.58
N LEU A 31 3.77 7.35 8.29
CA LEU A 31 4.64 7.99 9.29
C LEU A 31 3.86 8.52 10.50
N PRO A 32 2.84 9.39 10.35
CA PRO A 32 2.03 9.85 11.48
C PRO A 32 1.25 8.70 12.12
N ALA A 33 0.77 7.70 11.37
CA ALA A 33 0.10 6.53 11.93
C ALA A 33 1.04 5.63 12.77
N LEU A 34 2.29 5.42 12.33
CA LEU A 34 3.31 4.66 13.07
C LEU A 34 3.76 5.41 14.33
N LEU A 35 3.92 6.74 14.23
CA LEU A 35 4.22 7.59 15.38
C LEU A 35 3.06 7.60 16.39
N TRP A 36 1.81 7.65 15.92
CA TRP A 36 0.62 7.49 16.76
C TRP A 36 0.52 6.11 17.41
N ALA A 37 0.94 5.06 16.72
CA ALA A 37 1.03 3.70 17.26
C ALA A 37 2.14 3.54 18.33
N GLY A 38 2.88 4.61 18.64
CA GLY A 38 3.92 4.63 19.67
C GLY A 38 5.24 4.02 19.22
N LEU A 39 5.42 3.77 17.91
CA LEU A 39 6.71 3.28 17.42
C LEU A 39 7.78 4.36 17.53
N PRO A 40 8.99 4.01 17.97
CA PRO A 40 10.08 4.97 18.01
C PRO A 40 10.41 5.44 16.59
N PRO A 41 10.74 6.74 16.41
CA PRO A 41 10.81 7.39 15.10
C PRO A 41 11.81 6.73 14.14
N HIS A 42 12.85 6.07 14.66
CA HIS A 42 13.80 5.32 13.85
C HIS A 42 13.20 4.07 13.19
N LEU A 43 12.29 3.36 13.87
CA LEU A 43 11.55 2.23 13.29
C LEU A 43 10.45 2.72 12.36
N ALA A 44 9.74 3.79 12.72
CA ALA A 44 8.71 4.38 11.87
C ALA A 44 9.28 4.82 10.51
N LEU A 45 10.42 5.52 10.51
CA LEU A 45 11.12 5.92 9.29
C LEU A 45 11.68 4.71 8.52
N GLY A 46 12.22 3.71 9.21
CA GLY A 46 12.71 2.48 8.58
C GLY A 46 11.60 1.72 7.84
N THR A 47 10.47 1.47 8.50
CA THR A 47 9.31 0.79 7.93
C THR A 47 8.72 1.57 6.75
N ASN A 48 8.64 2.90 6.86
CA ASN A 48 8.18 3.77 5.77
C ASN A 48 9.07 3.67 4.52
N LYS A 49 10.38 3.60 4.72
CA LYS A 49 11.37 3.53 3.64
C LYS A 49 11.37 2.16 2.96
N LEU A 50 11.19 1.07 3.72
CA LEU A 50 11.00 -0.28 3.18
C LEU A 50 9.71 -0.38 2.36
N GLN A 51 8.61 0.17 2.87
CA GLN A 51 7.33 0.23 2.15
C GLN A 51 7.46 1.01 0.83
N SER A 52 8.16 2.16 0.85
CA SER A 52 8.41 2.97 -0.34
C SER A 52 9.30 2.25 -1.37
N ALA A 53 10.32 1.51 -0.93
CA ALA A 53 11.17 0.72 -1.82
C ALA A 53 10.37 -0.39 -2.53
N ALA A 54 9.55 -1.14 -1.80
CA ALA A 54 8.70 -2.17 -2.40
C ALA A 54 7.68 -1.59 -3.39
N GLY A 55 7.06 -0.45 -3.04
CA GLY A 55 6.14 0.26 -3.93
C GLY A 55 6.83 0.75 -5.21
N THR A 56 8.04 1.29 -5.09
CA THR A 56 8.84 1.75 -6.24
C THR A 56 9.24 0.57 -7.14
N THR A 57 9.70 -0.55 -6.58
CA THR A 57 10.02 -1.75 -7.35
C THR A 57 8.81 -2.25 -8.12
N MET A 58 7.64 -2.26 -7.49
CA MET A 58 6.42 -2.72 -8.16
C MET A 58 5.95 -1.73 -9.22
N ALA A 59 6.10 -0.42 -9.00
CA ALA A 59 5.84 0.61 -10.01
C ALA A 59 6.77 0.44 -11.23
N VAL A 60 8.07 0.22 -11.00
CA VAL A 60 9.05 -0.06 -12.07
C VAL A 60 8.65 -1.32 -12.85
N HIS A 61 8.30 -2.40 -12.15
CA HIS A 61 7.85 -3.64 -12.81
C HIS A 61 6.59 -3.40 -13.66
N ARG A 62 5.62 -2.63 -13.15
CA ARG A 62 4.41 -2.29 -13.94
C ARG A 62 4.73 -1.41 -15.14
N TYR A 63 5.61 -0.42 -15.00
CA TYR A 63 6.04 0.41 -16.13
C TYR A 63 6.76 -0.41 -17.20
N HIS A 64 7.59 -1.37 -16.79
CA HIS A 64 8.29 -2.28 -17.69
C HIS A 64 7.31 -3.18 -18.45
N VAL A 65 6.35 -3.80 -17.75
CA VAL A 65 5.31 -4.63 -18.40
C VAL A 65 4.40 -3.79 -19.31
N ALA A 66 4.14 -2.55 -18.95
CA ALA A 66 3.34 -1.63 -19.75
C ALA A 66 4.11 -1.02 -20.94
N ARG A 67 5.42 -1.33 -21.11
CA ARG A 67 6.30 -0.79 -22.15
C ARG A 67 6.38 0.75 -22.17
N LEU A 68 6.26 1.37 -21.01
CA LEU A 68 6.42 2.82 -20.86
C LEU A 68 7.88 3.25 -20.60
N ILE A 69 8.77 2.28 -20.38
CA ILE A 69 10.22 2.46 -20.23
C ILE A 69 10.91 1.57 -21.25
N ASP A 70 11.68 2.18 -22.15
CA ASP A 70 12.58 1.54 -23.13
C ASP A 70 13.83 0.95 -22.46
#